data_AF-A0A6N7GL91-F1
#
_entry.id   AF-A0A6N7GL91-F1
#
_cell.length_a   1.000
_cell.length_b   1.000
_cell.length_c   1.000
_cell.angle_alpha   90.00
_cell.angle_beta   90.00
_cell.angle_gamma   90.00
#
_symmetry.space_group_name_H-M   'P 1'
#
loop_
_entity.id
_entity.type
_entity.pdbx_description
1 polymer ?
#
loop_
_entity_poly.entity_id
_entity_poly.type
_entity_poly.pdbx_seq_one_letter_code
_entity_poly.pdbx_strand_id
1 'polypeptide(L)'
;SKAANEDGTFRSDDELRTLYAEAGLDGSKPTIAYCRIGERSSHTWFALHELLGHTDVKNYDGSWTEYGSLVGVPVAVGDEPGGTA
;
A
#
# COMPACT_ATOMS: atom_id res chain seq x y z
N SER A 1 -4.40 3.66 11.30
CA SER A 1 -4.11 2.74 10.18
C SER A 1 -4.92 1.47 10.40
N LYS A 2 -5.42 0.78 9.37
CA LYS A 2 -6.09 -0.54 9.58
C LYS A 2 -5.11 -1.59 10.13
N ALA A 3 -3.81 -1.43 9.86
CA ALA A 3 -2.72 -2.28 10.32
C ALA A 3 -2.25 -2.00 11.76
N ALA A 4 -2.89 -1.07 12.48
CA ALA A 4 -2.53 -0.72 13.85
C ALA A 4 -3.69 -0.98 14.83
N ASN A 5 -3.32 -1.31 16.07
CA ASN A 5 -4.21 -1.38 17.22
C ASN A 5 -4.59 0.03 17.71
N GLU A 6 -5.53 0.11 18.65
CA GLU A 6 -5.96 1.39 19.26
C GLU A 6 -4.83 2.09 20.03
N ASP A 7 -3.89 1.32 20.58
CA ASP A 7 -2.71 1.83 21.29
C ASP A 7 -1.57 2.26 20.35
N GLY A 8 -1.75 2.11 19.04
CA GLY A 8 -0.78 2.50 18.02
C GLY A 8 0.29 1.45 17.71
N THR A 9 0.29 0.30 18.37
CA THR A 9 1.14 -0.84 17.98
C THR A 9 0.65 -1.48 16.68
N PHE A 10 1.52 -2.20 15.97
CA PHE A 10 1.07 -3.04 14.86
C PHE A 10 0.14 -4.14 15.36
N ARG A 11 -0.87 -4.49 14.54
CA ARG A 11 -1.64 -5.73 14.73
C ARG A 11 -0.72 -6.96 14.66
N SER A 12 -1.20 -8.09 15.15
CA SER A 12 -0.46 -9.35 15.06
C SER A 12 -0.23 -9.76 13.60
N ASP A 13 0.81 -10.55 13.34
CA ASP A 13 1.15 -11.02 11.98
C ASP A 13 -0.03 -11.74 11.30
N ASP A 14 -0.80 -12.54 12.05
CA ASP A 14 -1.96 -13.27 11.51
C ASP A 14 -3.10 -12.32 11.10
N GLU A 15 -3.37 -11.30 11.90
CA GLU A 15 -4.35 -10.26 11.56
C GLU A 15 -3.90 -9.44 10.36
N LEU A 16 -2.60 -9.12 10.28
CA LEU A 16 -2.03 -8.39 9.14
C LEU A 16 -2.10 -9.23 7.85
N ARG A 17 -1.74 -10.52 7.90
CA ARG A 17 -1.86 -11.45 6.76
C ARG A 17 -3.30 -11.51 6.27
N THR A 18 -4.26 -11.63 7.19
CA THR A 18 -5.68 -11.65 6.86
C THR A 18 -6.12 -10.34 6.19
N LEU A 19 -5.78 -9.20 6.81
CA LEU A 19 -6.12 -7.87 6.32
C LEU A 19 -5.62 -7.62 4.89
N TYR A 20 -4.38 -8.00 4.59
CA TYR A 20 -3.81 -7.80 3.25
C TYR A 20 -4.32 -8.81 2.23
N ALA A 21 -4.58 -10.06 2.64
CA ALA A 21 -5.19 -11.08 1.76
C ALA A 21 -6.62 -10.68 1.34
N GLU A 22 -7.43 -10.15 2.25
CA GLU A 22 -8.76 -9.61 1.95
C GLU A 22 -8.72 -8.42 0.97
N ALA A 23 -7.61 -7.67 0.97
CA ALA A 23 -7.35 -6.60 0.02
C ALA A 23 -6.79 -7.10 -1.34
N GLY A 24 -6.67 -8.41 -1.53
CA GLY A 24 -6.19 -9.03 -2.77
C GLY A 24 -4.68 -9.23 -2.86
N LEU A 25 -3.94 -9.09 -1.76
CA LEU A 25 -2.50 -9.36 -1.73
C LEU A 25 -2.26 -10.85 -1.51
N ASP A 26 -1.83 -11.54 -2.57
CA ASP A 26 -1.53 -12.99 -2.56
C ASP A 26 -0.02 -13.30 -2.57
N GLY A 27 0.83 -12.27 -2.60
CA GLY A 27 2.28 -12.39 -2.65
C GLY A 27 2.84 -12.92 -3.98
N SER A 28 2.00 -13.14 -5.00
CA SER A 28 2.42 -13.65 -6.31
C SER A 28 3.07 -12.57 -7.19
N LYS A 29 2.87 -11.30 -6.86
CA LYS A 29 3.31 -10.14 -7.65
C LYS A 29 4.09 -9.14 -6.80
N PRO A 30 5.00 -8.38 -7.43
CA PRO A 30 5.59 -7.19 -6.82
C PRO A 30 4.49 -6.25 -6.33
N THR A 31 4.66 -5.67 -5.15
CA THR A 31 3.71 -4.76 -4.54
C THR A 31 4.30 -3.36 -4.41
N ILE A 32 3.51 -2.33 -4.75
CA ILE A 32 3.90 -0.92 -4.60
C ILE A 32 2.92 -0.23 -3.65
N ALA A 33 3.43 0.31 -2.54
CA ALA A 33 2.65 1.15 -1.63
C ALA A 33 2.83 2.63 -1.97
N TYR A 34 1.74 3.40 -1.94
CA TYR A 34 1.75 4.85 -2.15
C TYR A 34 0.69 5.56 -1.28
N CYS A 35 0.85 6.86 -1.05
CA CYS A 35 -0.14 7.68 -0.38
C CYS A 35 -0.15 9.11 -0.96
N ARG A 36 0.08 10.13 -0.13
CA ARG A 36 0.20 11.53 -0.55
C ARG A 36 1.67 11.96 -0.72
N ILE A 37 2.52 11.68 0.26
CA ILE A 37 3.95 12.04 0.28
C ILE A 37 4.83 10.91 0.87
N GLY A 38 4.44 9.65 0.68
CA GLY A 38 5.21 8.48 1.14
C GLY A 38 5.12 8.14 2.65
N GLU A 39 4.51 9.00 3.47
CA GLU A 39 4.53 8.92 4.93
C GLU A 39 3.63 7.82 5.51
N ARG A 40 2.47 7.58 4.88
CA ARG A 40 1.54 6.50 5.28
C ARG A 40 1.86 5.20 4.58
N SER A 41 2.37 5.26 3.35
CA SER A 41 2.76 4.08 2.60
C SER A 41 4.02 3.43 3.15
N SER A 42 4.95 4.18 3.76
CA SER A 42 6.08 3.59 4.48
C SER A 42 5.64 2.69 5.64
N HIS A 43 4.58 3.04 6.36
CA HIS A 43 4.01 2.21 7.42
C HIS A 43 3.44 0.88 6.88
N THR A 44 2.83 0.92 5.69
CA THR A 44 2.32 -0.30 5.02
C THR A 44 3.48 -1.14 4.47
N TRP A 45 4.48 -0.48 3.87
CA TRP A 45 5.71 -1.12 3.41
C TRP A 45 6.42 -1.85 4.55
N PHE A 46 6.57 -1.22 5.72
CA PHE A 46 7.21 -1.83 6.88
C PHE A 46 6.44 -3.08 7.36
N ALA A 47 5.12 -3.00 7.46
CA ALA A 47 4.31 -4.15 7.84
C ALA A 47 4.48 -5.32 6.87
N LEU A 48 4.40 -5.07 5.56
CA LEU A 48 4.52 -6.12 4.55
C LEU A 48 5.94 -6.70 4.46
N HIS A 49 6.97 -5.83 4.47
CA HIS A 49 8.35 -6.23 4.24
C HIS A 49 9.01 -6.76 5.52
N GLU A 50 9.02 -5.96 6.59
CA GLU A 50 9.78 -6.26 7.81
C GLU A 50 9.04 -7.23 8.74
N LEU A 51 7.71 -7.16 8.82
CA LEU A 51 6.93 -8.03 9.71
C LEU A 51 6.49 -9.32 8.99
N LEU A 52 5.92 -9.20 7.79
CA LEU A 52 5.32 -10.35 7.11
C LEU A 52 6.26 -11.10 6.14
N GLY A 53 7.41 -10.51 5.82
CA GLY A 53 8.45 -11.12 4.99
C GLY A 53 8.20 -11.06 3.48
N HIS A 54 7.33 -10.16 3.00
CA HIS A 54 7.16 -9.93 1.56
C HIS A 54 8.35 -9.13 1.01
N THR A 55 9.23 -9.78 0.26
CA THR A 55 10.51 -9.20 -0.16
C THR A 55 10.44 -8.28 -1.38
N ASP A 56 9.43 -8.44 -2.25
CA ASP A 56 9.23 -7.58 -3.43
C ASP A 56 8.15 -6.53 -3.18
N VAL A 57 8.36 -5.72 -2.13
CA VAL A 57 7.49 -4.60 -1.76
C VAL A 57 8.30 -3.31 -1.81
N LYS A 58 7.81 -2.33 -2.56
CA LYS A 58 8.45 -1.02 -2.74
C LYS A 58 7.54 0.10 -2.26
N ASN A 59 8.12 1.15 -1.69
CA ASN A 59 7.40 2.38 -1.39
C ASN A 59 7.63 3.39 -2.53
N TYR A 60 6.57 3.87 -3.16
CA TYR A 60 6.64 4.98 -4.10
C TYR A 60 6.45 6.29 -3.34
N ASP A 61 7.56 6.93 -2.99
CA ASP A 61 7.62 8.08 -2.09
C ASP A 61 7.05 9.37 -2.72
N GLY A 62 7.23 9.57 -4.02
CA GLY A 62 6.64 10.69 -4.75
C GLY A 62 5.11 10.72 -4.67
N SER A 63 4.49 9.53 -4.65
CA SER A 63 3.08 9.33 -4.28
C SER A 63 2.14 10.25 -5.09
N TRP A 64 0.98 10.60 -4.54
CA TRP A 64 0.02 11.44 -5.25
C TRP A 64 0.49 12.88 -5.50
N THR A 65 1.40 13.41 -4.68
CA THR A 65 1.90 14.78 -4.88
C THR A 65 2.72 14.87 -6.17
N GLU A 66 3.53 13.85 -6.46
CA GLU A 66 4.22 13.71 -7.75
C GLU A 66 3.23 13.32 -8.86
N TYR A 67 2.54 12.17 -8.72
CA TYR A 67 1.73 11.62 -9.82
C TYR A 67 0.61 12.57 -10.25
N GLY A 68 -0.06 13.23 -9.29
CA GLY A 68 -1.11 14.21 -9.56
C GLY A 68 -0.62 15.51 -10.20
N SER A 69 0.70 15.72 -10.27
CA SER A 69 1.33 16.88 -10.93
C SER A 69 1.89 16.54 -12.31
N LEU A 70 1.94 15.26 -12.70
CA LEU A 70 2.42 14.83 -14.02
C LEU A 70 1.40 15.15 -15.12
N VAL A 71 1.89 15.60 -16.27
CA VAL A 71 1.05 15.91 -17.43
C VAL A 71 0.85 14.64 -18.28
N GLY A 72 -0.40 14.34 -18.63
CA GLY A 72 -0.73 13.27 -19.59
C GLY A 72 -0.69 11.85 -19.00
N VAL A 73 -0.64 11.70 -17.68
CA VAL A 73 -0.73 10.39 -17.03
C VAL A 73 -2.19 9.94 -16.84
N PRO A 74 -2.48 8.63 -16.88
CA PRO A 74 -3.84 8.13 -16.67
C PRO A 74 -4.26 8.30 -15.21
N VAL A 75 -5.51 8.71 -14.98
CA VAL A 75 -6.11 8.88 -13.66
C VAL A 75 -7.52 8.28 -13.68
N ALA A 76 -7.79 7.35 -12.77
CA ALA A 76 -9.15 6.88 -12.49
C ALA A 76 -9.87 7.84 -11.52
N VAL A 77 -11.18 8.04 -11.71
CA VAL A 77 -12.02 8.88 -10.87
C VAL A 77 -13.25 8.07 -10.43
N GLY A 78 -13.64 8.20 -9.16
CA GLY A 78 -14.71 7.41 -8.54
C GLY A 78 -14.17 6.28 -7.68
N ASP A 79 -15.04 5.30 -7.38
CA ASP A 79 -14.74 4.21 -6.43
C ASP A 79 -14.15 2.97 -7.10
N GLU A 80 -14.15 2.91 -8.43
CA GLU A 80 -13.66 1.77 -9.20
C GLU A 80 -12.15 1.90 -9.50
N PRO A 81 -11.36 0.81 -9.43
CA PRO A 81 -9.89 0.83 -9.65
C PRO A 81 -9.41 1.31 -11.03
N GLY A 82 -10.32 1.53 -11.99
CA GLY A 82 -10.00 1.85 -13.38
C GLY A 82 -9.58 0.62 -14.19
N GLY A 83 -9.73 0.70 -15.51
CA GLY A 83 -9.28 -0.33 -16.45
C GLY A 83 -7.92 0.01 -17.04
N THR A 84 -7.22 -1.00 -17.58
CA THR A 84 -6.08 -0.76 -18.46
C THR A 84 -6.60 -0.24 -19.80
N ALA A 85 -6.08 0.91 -20.26
CA ALA A 85 -6.28 1.38 -21.62
C ALA A 85 -5.57 0.48 -22.64
#